data_AF-A0AAV1A778-F1
#
_entry.id   AF-A0AAV1A778-F1
#
_cell.length_a   1.000
_cell.length_b   1.000
_cell.length_c   1.000
_cell.angle_alpha   90.00
_cell.angle_beta   90.00
_cell.angle_gamma   90.00
#
_symmetry.space_group_name_H-M   'P 1'
#
loop_
_entity.id
_entity.type
_entity.pdbx_description
1 polymer ?
#
loop_
_entity_poly.entity_id
_entity_poly.type
_entity_poly.pdbx_seq_one_letter_code
_entity_poly.pdbx_strand_id
1 'polypeptide(L)'
;MNISTIMKDKACSQEVIKLANIEEYLLRQKAKIDWIRLGDISSAYFYSNLKDRYKQAQINNLVDKDGKNLVDHDQIEKEVINFYQGLVGSAATSMKKIDIEVLRNGNQVKVDQCHQLMAPAFEKEVHQTG
;
A
#
# COMPACT_ATOMS: atom_id res chain seq x y z
N MET A 1 22.44 -6.72 51.34
CA MET A 1 21.65 -6.10 50.25
C MET A 1 20.19 -6.10 50.68
N ASN A 2 19.57 -4.94 50.89
CA ASN A 2 18.29 -4.83 51.61
C ASN A 2 17.11 -5.07 50.66
N ILE A 3 16.57 -6.29 50.68
CA ILE A 3 15.46 -6.76 49.82
C ILE A 3 14.23 -5.83 49.92
N SER A 4 14.01 -5.20 51.08
CA SER A 4 12.91 -4.25 51.29
C SER A 4 13.03 -2.99 50.43
N THR A 5 14.24 -2.52 50.16
CA THR A 5 14.50 -1.35 49.32
C THR A 5 14.22 -1.68 47.86
N ILE A 6 14.67 -2.85 47.38
CA ILE A 6 14.46 -3.33 46.01
C ILE A 6 12.96 -3.50 45.70
N MET A 7 12.18 -4.01 46.66
CA MET A 7 10.74 -4.18 46.49
C MET A 7 10.01 -2.83 46.40
N LYS A 8 10.44 -1.82 47.16
CA LYS A 8 9.89 -0.45 47.09
C LYS A 8 10.21 0.21 45.75
N ASP A 9 11.45 0.09 45.27
CA ASP A 9 11.85 0.65 43.98
C ASP A 9 11.07 0.04 42.83
N LYS A 10 10.85 -1.29 42.86
CA LYS A 10 10.04 -2.00 41.86
C LYS A 10 8.58 -1.56 41.89
N ALA A 11 7.98 -1.38 43.07
CA ALA A 11 6.62 -0.89 43.20
C ALA A 11 6.44 0.54 42.67
N CYS A 12 7.39 1.43 43.02
CA CYS A 12 7.43 2.81 42.53
C CYS A 12 7.54 2.85 41.00
N SER A 13 8.45 2.06 40.42
CA SER A 13 8.61 1.97 38.96
C SER A 13 7.33 1.48 38.25
N GLN A 14 6.62 0.50 38.82
CA GLN A 14 5.35 0.03 38.28
C GLN A 14 4.26 1.10 38.33
N GLU A 15 4.24 1.93 39.37
CA GLU A 15 3.29 3.03 39.49
C GLU A 15 3.54 4.11 38.44
N VAL A 16 4.80 4.49 38.22
CA VAL A 16 5.19 5.44 37.17
C VAL A 16 4.77 4.94 35.78
N ILE A 17 4.99 3.66 35.46
CA ILE A 17 4.58 3.09 34.17
C ILE A 17 3.05 3.12 34.02
N LYS A 18 2.30 2.81 35.08
CA LYS A 18 0.84 2.88 35.05
C LYS A 18 0.36 4.31 34.78
N LEU A 19 0.94 5.30 35.45
CA LEU A 19 0.60 6.71 35.24
C LEU A 19 0.90 7.15 33.81
N ALA A 20 2.06 6.78 33.27
CA ALA A 20 2.43 7.08 31.89
C ALA A 20 1.45 6.47 30.87
N ASN A 21 1.01 5.22 31.09
CA ASN A 21 0.02 4.56 30.23
C ASN A 21 -1.35 5.26 30.28
N ILE A 22 -1.76 5.74 31.46
CA ILE A 22 -3.01 6.50 31.63
C ILE A 22 -2.90 7.85 30.93
N GLU A 23 -1.78 8.55 31.07
CA GLU A 23 -1.52 9.82 30.39
C GLU A 23 -1.58 9.65 28.88
N GLU A 24 -0.90 8.64 28.33
CA GLU A 24 -0.94 8.32 26.90
C GLU A 24 -2.37 8.03 26.44
N TYR A 25 -3.12 7.24 27.20
CA TYR A 25 -4.52 6.94 26.90
C TYR A 25 -5.39 8.21 26.86
N LEU A 26 -5.24 9.11 27.84
CA LEU A 26 -5.94 10.39 27.88
C LEU A 26 -5.57 11.28 26.69
N LEU A 27 -4.29 11.33 26.32
CA LEU A 27 -3.82 12.07 25.14
C LEU A 27 -4.44 11.54 23.85
N ARG A 28 -4.49 10.21 23.69
CA ARG A 28 -5.15 9.56 22.54
C ARG A 28 -6.65 9.89 22.49
N GLN A 29 -7.33 9.89 23.63
CA GLN A 29 -8.74 10.29 23.68
C GLN A 29 -8.96 11.75 23.28
N LYS A 30 -8.13 12.67 23.79
CA LYS A 30 -8.19 14.09 23.42
C LYS A 30 -7.97 14.29 21.93
N ALA A 31 -6.92 13.66 21.37
CA ALA A 31 -6.65 13.72 19.93
C ALA A 31 -7.82 13.17 19.10
N LYS A 32 -8.48 12.10 19.55
CA LYS A 32 -9.67 11.56 18.89
C LYS A 32 -10.86 12.51 18.96
N ILE A 33 -11.10 13.15 20.10
CA ILE A 33 -12.17 14.15 20.25
C ILE A 33 -11.90 15.36 19.36
N ASP A 34 -10.66 15.87 19.34
CA ASP A 34 -10.27 16.96 18.46
C ASP A 34 -10.42 16.57 16.99
N TRP A 35 -10.03 15.35 16.64
CA TRP A 35 -10.21 14.82 15.29
C TRP A 35 -11.68 14.69 14.89
N ILE A 36 -12.57 14.23 15.79
CA ILE A 36 -14.02 14.16 15.52
C ILE A 36 -14.62 15.56 15.46
N ARG A 37 -14.23 16.48 16.35
CA ARG A 37 -14.76 17.84 16.38
C ARG A 37 -14.35 18.64 15.15
N LEU A 38 -13.06 18.59 14.78
CA LEU A 38 -12.57 19.14 13.52
C LEU A 38 -13.12 18.33 12.32
N GLY A 39 -13.41 17.05 12.57
CA GLY A 39 -14.00 16.00 11.71
C GLY A 39 -15.51 16.09 11.47
N ASP A 40 -16.23 16.90 12.22
CA ASP A 40 -17.61 17.32 11.93
C ASP A 40 -17.65 18.74 11.32
N ILE A 41 -16.55 19.50 11.40
CA ILE A 41 -16.36 20.83 10.78
C ILE A 41 -15.67 20.72 9.38
N SER A 42 -15.68 19.53 8.76
CA SER A 42 -14.43 18.82 8.42
C SER A 42 -13.94 18.67 7.01
N SER A 43 -14.49 19.37 6.05
CA SER A 43 -13.79 19.43 4.78
C SER A 43 -12.38 20.05 5.00
N ALA A 44 -12.29 21.18 5.69
CA ALA A 44 -11.05 21.96 5.75
C ALA A 44 -9.88 21.21 6.43
N TYR A 45 -10.07 20.64 7.62
CA TYR A 45 -8.99 19.95 8.33
C TYR A 45 -8.56 18.67 7.62
N PHE A 46 -9.51 17.88 7.11
CA PHE A 46 -9.21 16.67 6.34
C PHE A 46 -8.45 17.01 5.04
N TYR A 47 -8.91 18.01 4.29
CA TYR A 47 -8.22 18.47 3.08
C TYR A 47 -6.84 19.06 3.38
N SER A 48 -6.64 19.75 4.49
CA SER A 48 -5.31 20.24 4.89
C SER A 48 -4.35 19.11 5.21
N ASN A 49 -4.77 18.12 6.00
CA ASN A 49 -3.95 16.94 6.30
C ASN A 49 -3.64 16.13 5.04
N LEU A 50 -4.62 15.99 4.14
CA LEU A 50 -4.38 15.37 2.84
C LEU A 50 -3.36 16.16 2.01
N LYS A 51 -3.49 17.49 1.92
CA LYS A 51 -2.53 18.35 1.21
C LYS A 51 -1.12 18.19 1.78
N ASP A 52 -0.96 18.13 3.09
CA ASP A 52 0.34 17.96 3.72
C ASP A 52 0.93 16.58 3.44
N ARG A 53 0.10 15.52 3.48
CA ARG A 53 0.51 14.18 3.06
C ARG A 53 0.90 14.12 1.58
N TYR A 54 0.13 14.76 0.70
CA TYR A 54 0.45 14.85 -0.73
C TYR A 54 1.76 15.59 -0.97
N LYS A 55 2.01 16.70 -0.26
CA LYS A 55 3.29 17.43 -0.34
C LYS A 55 4.47 16.58 0.14
N GLN A 56 4.29 15.81 1.21
CA GLN A 56 5.35 14.91 1.73
C GLN A 56 5.62 13.74 0.79
N ALA A 57 4.59 13.22 0.11
CA ALA A 57 4.71 12.14 -0.86
C ALA A 57 5.11 12.62 -2.26
N GLN A 58 5.24 13.94 -2.47
CA GLN A 58 5.60 14.51 -3.77
C GLN A 58 7.06 14.20 -4.10
N ILE A 59 7.29 13.65 -5.29
CA ILE A 59 8.63 13.47 -5.83
C ILE A 59 9.12 14.84 -6.31
N ASN A 60 10.04 15.44 -5.55
CA ASN A 60 10.60 16.78 -5.84
C ASN A 60 11.87 16.72 -6.71
N ASN A 61 12.49 15.55 -6.83
CA ASN A 61 13.65 15.33 -7.68
C ASN A 61 13.64 13.88 -8.17
N LEU A 62 13.81 13.69 -9.47
CA LEU A 62 13.91 12.40 -10.12
C LEU A 62 15.16 12.40 -11.00
N VAL A 63 15.96 11.34 -10.97
CA VAL A 63 17.13 11.20 -11.86
C VAL A 63 16.72 10.34 -13.06
N ASP A 64 16.91 10.89 -14.26
CA ASP A 64 16.68 10.19 -15.52
C ASP A 64 17.79 9.16 -15.80
N LYS A 65 17.54 8.25 -16.74
CA LYS A 65 18.46 7.20 -17.24
C LYS A 65 19.77 7.77 -17.79
N ASP A 66 19.74 9.01 -18.29
CA ASP A 66 20.93 9.75 -18.74
C ASP A 66 21.67 10.48 -17.60
N GLY A 67 21.29 10.26 -16.33
CA GLY A 67 21.90 10.87 -15.15
C GLY A 67 21.49 12.32 -14.91
N LYS A 68 20.45 12.82 -15.60
CA LYS A 68 19.95 14.18 -15.48
C LYS A 68 18.95 14.30 -14.32
N ASN A 69 19.15 15.29 -13.45
CA ASN A 69 18.16 15.62 -12.41
C ASN A 69 16.98 16.38 -13.02
N LEU A 70 15.78 15.84 -12.84
CA LEU A 70 14.49 16.43 -13.17
C LEU A 70 13.88 16.96 -11.88
N VAL A 71 13.75 18.28 -11.80
CA VAL A 71 13.18 19.00 -10.65
C VAL A 71 11.80 19.59 -10.99
N ASP A 72 11.52 19.76 -12.28
CA ASP A 72 10.26 20.28 -12.76
C ASP A 72 9.17 19.20 -12.78
N HIS A 73 7.97 19.54 -12.31
CA HIS A 73 6.89 18.57 -12.13
C HIS A 73 6.45 17.93 -13.45
N ASP A 74 6.34 18.73 -14.51
CA ASP A 74 5.95 18.25 -15.85
C ASP A 74 7.00 17.30 -16.43
N GLN A 75 8.28 17.52 -16.11
CA GLN A 75 9.38 16.65 -16.53
C GLN A 75 9.36 15.32 -15.78
N ILE A 76 9.12 15.36 -14.47
CA ILE A 76 8.99 14.16 -13.63
C ILE A 76 7.79 13.33 -14.09
N GLU A 77 6.63 13.93 -14.33
CA GLU A 77 5.43 13.22 -14.81
C GLU A 77 5.70 12.50 -16.14
N LYS A 78 6.30 13.20 -17.12
CA LYS A 78 6.64 12.61 -18.41
C LYS A 78 7.62 11.44 -18.26
N GLU A 79 8.64 11.59 -17.43
CA GLU A 79 9.63 10.53 -17.25
C GLU A 79 9.04 9.30 -16.54
N VAL A 80 8.19 9.50 -15.53
CA VAL A 80 7.46 8.40 -14.87
C VAL A 80 6.58 7.66 -15.89
N ILE A 81 5.83 8.40 -16.72
CA ILE A 81 4.99 7.80 -17.77
C ILE A 81 5.84 7.01 -18.76
N ASN A 82 6.91 7.61 -19.28
CA ASN A 82 7.80 6.97 -20.26
C ASN A 82 8.46 5.70 -19.70
N PHE A 83 8.92 5.76 -18.45
CA PHE A 83 9.54 4.63 -17.76
C PHE A 83 8.56 3.45 -17.65
N TYR A 84 7.35 3.69 -17.14
CA TYR A 84 6.37 2.62 -16.97
C TYR A 84 5.76 2.14 -18.30
N GLN A 85 5.61 3.01 -19.30
CA GLN A 85 5.23 2.60 -20.66
C GLN A 85 6.28 1.68 -21.29
N GLY A 86 7.57 1.97 -21.08
CA GLY A 86 8.66 1.10 -21.52
C GLY A 86 8.67 -0.25 -20.80
N LEU A 87 8.30 -0.26 -19.51
CA LEU A 87 8.27 -1.47 -18.68
C LEU A 87 7.09 -2.40 -19.00
N VAL A 88 5.89 -1.83 -19.11
CA VAL A 88 4.64 -2.59 -19.34
C VAL A 88 4.46 -2.91 -20.83
N GLY A 89 5.16 -2.20 -21.71
CA GLY A 89 4.98 -2.25 -23.16
C GLY A 89 3.83 -1.36 -23.62
N SER A 90 3.77 -1.12 -24.93
CA SER A 90 2.69 -0.36 -25.54
C SER A 90 1.51 -1.25 -25.92
N ALA A 91 0.31 -0.69 -25.93
CA ALA A 91 -0.86 -1.37 -26.47
C ALA A 91 -0.58 -1.76 -27.93
N ALA A 92 -0.79 -3.04 -28.28
CA ALA A 92 -0.62 -3.51 -29.65
C ALA A 92 -1.55 -2.74 -30.58
N THR A 93 -0.99 -1.88 -31.44
CA THR A 93 -1.72 -1.02 -32.39
C THR A 93 -2.59 -1.82 -33.36
N SER A 94 -2.23 -3.07 -33.59
CA SER A 94 -3.01 -4.03 -34.36
C SER A 94 -2.79 -5.41 -33.75
N MET A 95 -3.77 -5.89 -32.98
CA MET A 95 -3.85 -7.32 -32.71
C MET A 95 -4.17 -8.00 -34.03
N LYS A 96 -3.30 -8.91 -34.48
CA LYS A 96 -3.67 -9.82 -35.58
C LYS A 96 -4.98 -10.49 -35.17
N LYS A 97 -6.05 -10.27 -35.96
CA LYS A 97 -7.31 -10.98 -35.73
C LYS A 97 -7.00 -12.46 -35.63
N ILE A 98 -7.35 -13.05 -34.50
CA ILE A 98 -7.22 -14.49 -34.31
C ILE A 98 -8.14 -15.14 -35.34
N ASP A 99 -7.59 -16.05 -36.14
CA ASP A 99 -8.38 -16.84 -37.06
C ASP A 99 -9.28 -17.79 -36.24
N ILE A 100 -10.58 -17.48 -36.23
CA ILE A 100 -11.57 -18.21 -35.43
C ILE A 100 -11.71 -19.64 -35.95
N GLU A 101 -11.48 -19.90 -37.24
CA GLU A 101 -11.56 -21.24 -37.81
C GLU A 101 -10.41 -22.10 -37.31
N VAL A 102 -9.19 -21.56 -37.32
CA VAL A 102 -8.01 -22.24 -36.76
C VAL A 102 -8.19 -22.51 -35.26
N LEU A 103 -8.74 -21.54 -34.51
CA LEU A 103 -9.01 -21.73 -33.09
C LEU A 103 -10.08 -22.81 -32.82
N ARG A 104 -11.12 -22.86 -33.66
CA ARG A 104 -12.20 -23.84 -33.51
C ARG A 104 -11.79 -25.25 -33.93
N ASN A 105 -10.89 -25.36 -34.90
CA ASN A 105 -10.37 -26.63 -35.38
C ASN A 105 -9.20 -27.16 -34.52
N GLY A 106 -8.68 -26.34 -33.60
CA GLY A 106 -7.68 -26.75 -32.61
C GLY A 106 -8.26 -27.54 -31.45
N ASN A 107 -7.37 -27.97 -30.54
CA ASN A 107 -7.79 -28.67 -29.32
C ASN A 107 -8.61 -27.73 -28.44
N GLN A 108 -9.88 -28.07 -28.23
CA GLN A 108 -10.79 -27.33 -27.37
C GLN A 108 -10.91 -28.00 -26.01
N VAL A 109 -11.06 -27.18 -24.97
CA VAL A 109 -11.35 -27.64 -23.61
C VAL A 109 -12.70 -28.35 -23.62
N LYS A 110 -12.70 -29.63 -23.23
CA LYS A 110 -13.92 -30.43 -23.11
C LYS A 110 -14.73 -29.94 -21.91
N VAL A 111 -16.03 -30.21 -21.92
CA VAL A 111 -16.95 -29.82 -20.84
C VAL A 111 -16.47 -30.31 -19.47
N ASP A 112 -15.94 -31.54 -19.39
CA ASP A 112 -15.41 -32.11 -18.13
C ASP A 112 -14.17 -31.36 -17.63
N GLN A 113 -13.29 -30.93 -18.54
CA GLN A 113 -12.11 -30.14 -18.22
C GLN A 113 -12.50 -28.73 -17.76
N CYS A 114 -13.58 -28.16 -18.32
CA CYS A 114 -14.10 -26.87 -17.88
C CYS A 114 -14.59 -26.93 -16.43
N HIS A 115 -15.28 -28.01 -16.04
CA HIS A 115 -15.68 -28.23 -14.64
C HIS A 115 -14.48 -28.38 -13.70
N GLN A 116 -13.39 -29.02 -14.15
CA GLN A 116 -12.15 -29.13 -13.39
C GLN A 116 -11.48 -27.76 -13.19
N LEU A 117 -11.47 -26.90 -14.21
CA LEU A 117 -10.91 -25.55 -14.13
C LEU A 117 -11.74 -24.59 -13.27
N MET A 118 -13.05 -24.84 -13.14
CA MET A 118 -13.94 -24.07 -12.26
C MET A 118 -13.95 -24.58 -10.81
N ALA A 119 -13.29 -25.71 -10.53
CA ALA A 119 -13.20 -26.22 -9.17
C ALA A 119 -12.34 -25.29 -8.29
N PRO A 120 -12.59 -25.22 -6.97
CA PRO A 120 -11.77 -24.44 -6.06
C PRO A 120 -10.32 -24.92 -6.10
N ALA A 121 -9.38 -24.00 -6.31
CA ALA A 121 -7.96 -24.33 -6.27
C ALA A 121 -7.54 -24.71 -4.85
N PHE A 122 -6.85 -25.84 -4.69
CA PHE A 122 -6.36 -26.30 -3.40
C PHE A 122 -4.86 -26.00 -3.25
N GLU A 123 -4.41 -25.75 -2.01
CA GLU A 123 -3.02 -25.37 -1.69
C GLU A 123 -1.97 -26.36 -2.25
N LYS A 124 -2.35 -27.62 -2.47
CA LYS A 124 -1.50 -28.66 -3.06
C LYS A 124 -1.24 -28.48 -4.57
N GLU A 125 -2.06 -27.69 -5.27
CA GLU A 125 -1.93 -27.44 -6.72
C GLU A 125 -0.93 -26.30 -7.02
N VAL A 126 -0.69 -25.41 -6.06
CA VAL A 126 0.20 -24.24 -6.23
C VAL A 126 1.69 -24.61 -6.07
N HIS A 127 1.99 -25.75 -5.43
CA HIS A 127 3.37 -26.14 -5.08
C HIS A 127 4.00 -27.19 -6.00
N GLN A 128 3.42 -27.47 -7.17
CA GLN A 128 4.04 -28.33 -8.20
C GLN A 128 4.33 -27.57 -9.49
N THR A 129 5.22 -26.60 -9.40
CA THR A 129 6.09 -26.23 -10.52
C THR A 129 7.50 -26.15 -9.96
N GLY A 130 8.31 -27.14 -10.32
CA GLY A 130 9.75 -27.16 -10.04
C GLY A 130 10.51 -26.10 -10.84
#